data_AF-A0A534CUF1-F1
#
_entry.id   AF-A0A534CUF1-F1
#
_cell.length_a   1.000
_cell.length_b   1.000
_cell.length_c   1.000
_cell.angle_alpha   90.00
_cell.angle_beta   90.00
_cell.angle_gamma   90.00
#
_symmetry.space_group_name_H-M   'P 1'
#
loop_
_entity.id
_entity.type
_entity.pdbx_description
1 polymer ?
#
loop_
_entity_poly.entity_id
_entity_poly.type
_entity_poly.pdbx_seq_one_letter_code
_entity_poly.pdbx_strand_id
1 'polypeptide(L)'
;MTSLRARLLAWLMAGVVFVGAAGGWVVYRNALVEADAFFDYHLRQTALILRDQPVEYLLAPQIPRADAAYDFVVQVWSLDGVRMYQSRPHAVLPGVITLGFATVTTSGGAWRVFGVQSLTKVIQVAQPMSVRRQRAVELALETLKPFALLLPGLALLIWLAVGRALEPLQRLTALVKARRVNALEPLPDTPLPDEVRPLATALNDLLARLHAALERERAFMADAAH
;
A
#
# COMPACT_ATOMS: atom_id res chain seq x y z
N MET A 1 7.96 -2.47 32.08
CA MET A 1 6.50 -2.32 31.93
C MET A 1 6.22 -1.35 30.80
N THR A 2 5.61 -1.80 29.71
CA THR A 2 5.31 -0.94 28.54
C THR A 2 4.14 -0.01 28.86
N SER A 3 4.32 1.30 28.68
CA SER A 3 3.25 2.28 28.92
C SER A 3 2.06 2.05 28.00
N LEU A 4 0.84 2.33 28.47
CA LEU A 4 -0.40 2.25 27.67
C LEU A 4 -0.27 3.08 26.37
N ARG A 5 0.42 4.23 26.46
CA ARG A 5 0.80 5.09 25.33
C ARG A 5 1.61 4.35 24.28
N ALA A 6 2.67 3.64 24.69
CA ALA A 6 3.52 2.90 23.77
C ALA A 6 2.75 1.77 23.06
N ARG A 7 1.86 1.08 23.79
CA ARG A 7 1.03 0.01 23.20
C ARG A 7 0.02 0.55 22.20
N LEU A 8 -0.67 1.65 22.52
CA LEU A 8 -1.61 2.31 21.62
C LEU A 8 -0.91 2.84 20.36
N LEU A 9 0.22 3.52 20.52
CA LEU A 9 1.01 4.00 19.39
C LEU A 9 1.50 2.85 18.52
N ALA A 10 1.96 1.75 19.11
CA ALA A 10 2.38 0.58 18.34
C ALA A 10 1.24 0.00 17.48
N TRP A 11 0.03 -0.14 18.06
CA TRP A 11 -1.13 -0.62 17.31
C TRP A 11 -1.59 0.34 16.21
N LEU A 12 -1.62 1.65 16.48
CA LEU A 12 -2.00 2.65 15.49
C LEU A 12 -0.98 2.74 14.36
N MET A 13 0.31 2.74 14.68
CA MET A 13 1.38 2.73 13.68
C MET A 13 1.37 1.46 12.85
N ALA A 14 1.15 0.30 13.48
CA ALA A 14 0.97 -0.97 12.76
C ALA A 14 -0.24 -0.90 11.81
N GLY A 15 -1.35 -0.30 12.24
CA GLY A 15 -2.52 -0.05 11.40
C GLY A 15 -2.22 0.85 10.20
N VAL A 16 -1.50 1.95 10.40
CA VAL A 16 -1.08 2.87 9.32
C VAL A 16 -0.19 2.16 8.31
N VAL A 17 0.80 1.39 8.78
CA VAL A 17 1.68 0.60 7.90
C VAL A 17 0.88 -0.46 7.15
N PHE A 18 -0.05 -1.14 7.81
CA PHE A 18 -0.90 -2.16 7.19
C PHE A 18 -1.79 -1.56 6.09
N VAL A 19 -2.48 -0.45 6.37
CA VAL A 19 -3.32 0.25 5.40
C VAL A 19 -2.48 0.80 4.23
N GLY A 20 -1.31 1.36 4.52
CA GLY A 20 -0.38 1.84 3.50
C GLY A 20 0.11 0.70 2.59
N ALA A 21 0.47 -0.45 3.16
CA ALA A 21 0.90 -1.63 2.41
C ALA A 21 -0.23 -2.22 1.56
N ALA A 22 -1.44 -2.32 2.13
CA ALA A 22 -2.63 -2.79 1.41
C ALA A 22 -2.99 -1.85 0.25
N GLY A 23 -2.99 -0.54 0.50
CA GLY A 23 -3.23 0.47 -0.54
C GLY A 23 -2.17 0.40 -1.65
N GLY A 24 -0.89 0.32 -1.28
CA GLY A 24 0.21 0.15 -2.24
C GLY A 24 0.08 -1.12 -3.08
N TRP A 25 -0.32 -2.23 -2.47
CA TRP A 25 -0.60 -3.48 -3.17
C TRP A 25 -1.75 -3.35 -4.18
N VAL A 26 -2.85 -2.68 -3.80
CA VAL A 26 -3.99 -2.42 -4.71
C VAL A 26 -3.56 -1.57 -5.90
N VAL A 27 -2.84 -0.46 -5.67
CA VAL A 27 -2.37 0.40 -6.77
C VAL A 27 -1.45 -0.37 -7.71
N TYR A 28 -0.51 -1.18 -7.18
CA TYR A 28 0.36 -2.01 -8.00
C TYR A 28 -0.43 -3.01 -8.86
N ARG A 29 -1.44 -3.68 -8.28
CA ARG A 29 -2.29 -4.63 -9.00
C ARG A 29 -3.11 -3.94 -10.08
N ASN A 30 -3.68 -2.77 -9.79
CA ASN A 30 -4.43 -1.99 -10.77
C ASN A 30 -3.52 -1.53 -11.93
N ALA A 31 -2.34 -1.01 -11.63
CA ALA A 31 -1.37 -0.60 -12.64
C ALA A 31 -0.96 -1.77 -13.57
N LEU A 32 -0.83 -2.98 -13.02
CA LEU A 32 -0.51 -4.16 -13.82
C LEU A 32 -1.65 -4.56 -14.77
N VAL A 33 -2.89 -4.54 -14.29
CA VAL A 33 -4.08 -4.86 -15.10
C VAL A 33 -4.29 -3.81 -16.20
N GLU A 34 -4.19 -2.53 -15.86
CA GLU A 34 -4.30 -1.41 -16.80
C GLU A 34 -3.21 -1.51 -17.88
N ALA A 35 -1.96 -1.77 -17.47
CA ALA A 35 -0.86 -1.96 -18.39
C ALA A 35 -1.12 -3.14 -19.33
N ASP A 36 -1.56 -4.29 -18.83
CA ASP A 36 -1.84 -5.45 -19.67
C ASP A 36 -2.89 -5.16 -20.75
N ALA A 37 -3.99 -4.48 -20.38
CA ALA A 37 -5.03 -4.09 -21.33
C ALA A 37 -4.51 -3.11 -22.38
N PHE A 38 -3.77 -2.08 -21.96
CA PHE A 38 -3.16 -1.09 -22.84
C PHE A 38 -2.18 -1.73 -23.83
N PHE A 39 -1.26 -2.57 -23.36
CA PHE A 39 -0.28 -3.22 -24.22
C PHE A 39 -0.89 -4.28 -25.14
N ASP A 40 -1.89 -5.04 -24.68
CA ASP A 40 -2.62 -5.97 -25.55
C ASP A 40 -3.37 -5.22 -26.66
N TYR A 41 -4.00 -4.08 -26.35
CA TYR A 41 -4.62 -3.22 -27.34
C TYR A 41 -3.60 -2.76 -28.41
N HIS A 42 -2.44 -2.26 -27.98
CA HIS A 42 -1.38 -1.82 -28.88
C HIS A 42 -0.80 -2.96 -29.72
N LEU A 43 -0.58 -4.14 -29.15
CA LEU A 43 -0.13 -5.33 -29.89
C LEU A 43 -1.11 -5.69 -31.03
N ARG A 44 -2.41 -5.76 -30.71
CA ARG A 44 -3.45 -6.08 -31.68
C ARG A 44 -3.53 -5.02 -32.78
N GLN A 45 -3.56 -3.74 -32.41
CA GLN A 45 -3.65 -2.66 -33.39
C GLN A 45 -2.43 -2.66 -34.33
N THR A 46 -1.24 -2.88 -33.79
CA THR A 46 0.00 -2.94 -34.58
C THR A 46 -0.03 -4.11 -35.55
N ALA A 47 -0.44 -5.29 -35.09
CA ALA A 47 -0.56 -6.47 -35.95
C ALA A 47 -1.60 -6.29 -37.05
N LEU A 48 -2.75 -5.66 -36.75
CA LEU A 48 -3.79 -5.36 -37.74
C LEU A 48 -3.31 -4.34 -38.78
N ILE A 49 -2.65 -3.26 -38.36
CA ILE A 49 -2.06 -2.28 -39.30
C ILE A 49 -1.06 -2.97 -40.24
N LEU A 50 -0.19 -3.83 -39.70
CA LEU A 50 0.80 -4.57 -40.49
C LEU A 50 0.15 -5.63 -41.41
N ARG A 51 -1.02 -6.15 -41.03
CA ARG A 51 -1.78 -7.13 -41.82
C ARG A 51 -2.22 -6.58 -43.15
N ASP A 52 -2.70 -5.35 -43.12
CA ASP A 52 -3.30 -4.68 -44.26
C ASP A 52 -2.25 -4.01 -45.17
N GLN A 53 -0.99 -3.95 -44.73
CA GLN A 53 0.12 -3.46 -45.55
C GLN A 53 0.68 -4.52 -46.51
N PRO A 54 1.07 -4.14 -47.76
CA PRO A 54 1.75 -5.05 -48.69
C PRO A 54 3.11 -5.51 -48.14
N VAL A 55 3.51 -6.75 -48.44
CA VAL A 55 4.78 -7.35 -47.98
C VAL A 55 6.00 -6.52 -48.41
N GLU A 56 5.92 -5.91 -49.59
CA GLU A 56 6.99 -5.09 -50.18
C GLU A 56 7.37 -3.87 -49.33
N TYR A 57 6.39 -3.29 -48.61
CA TYR A 57 6.63 -2.18 -47.68
C TYR A 57 7.23 -2.65 -46.34
N LEU A 58 7.01 -3.91 -45.95
CA LEU A 58 7.59 -4.49 -44.72
C LEU A 58 9.07 -4.87 -44.89
N LEU A 59 9.50 -5.12 -46.14
CA LEU A 59 10.90 -5.38 -46.50
C LEU A 59 11.74 -4.09 -46.60
N ALA A 60 11.09 -2.93 -46.71
CA ALA A 60 11.76 -1.64 -46.68
C ALA A 60 12.22 -1.29 -45.24
N PRO A 61 13.35 -0.58 -45.06
CA PRO A 61 13.89 -0.23 -43.74
C PRO A 61 13.04 0.78 -42.91
N GLN A 62 11.76 0.96 -43.26
CA GLN A 62 10.89 2.00 -42.71
C GLN A 62 10.09 1.59 -41.45
N ILE A 63 10.11 0.33 -41.02
CA ILE A 63 9.61 0.02 -39.67
C ILE A 63 10.58 0.71 -38.70
N PRO A 64 10.16 1.74 -37.96
CA PRO A 64 11.04 2.41 -37.01
C PRO A 64 11.65 1.32 -36.12
N ARG A 65 12.98 1.27 -36.02
CA ARG A 65 13.67 0.36 -35.08
C ARG A 65 12.97 0.54 -33.75
N ALA A 66 12.19 -0.47 -33.35
CA ALA A 66 11.12 -0.36 -32.36
C ALA A 66 11.51 0.62 -31.26
N ASP A 67 10.77 1.73 -31.15
CA ASP A 67 11.01 2.72 -30.10
C ASP A 67 11.23 1.97 -28.80
N ALA A 68 12.39 2.20 -28.17
CA ALA A 68 12.82 1.50 -26.97
C ALA A 68 11.76 1.58 -25.84
N ALA A 69 10.80 2.52 -25.96
CA ALA A 69 9.68 2.68 -25.06
C ALA A 69 8.71 1.49 -25.01
N TYR A 70 8.52 0.73 -26.11
CA TYR A 70 7.50 -0.33 -26.21
C TYR A 70 8.05 -1.73 -26.52
N ASP A 71 9.32 -1.85 -26.90
CA ASP A 71 10.10 -3.10 -26.97
C ASP A 71 9.39 -4.31 -27.63
N PHE A 72 8.66 -4.08 -28.72
CA PHE A 72 7.98 -5.15 -29.47
C PHE A 72 8.87 -5.69 -30.60
N VAL A 73 8.69 -6.98 -30.91
CA VAL A 73 9.31 -7.67 -32.04
C VAL A 73 8.23 -8.10 -33.01
N VAL A 74 8.43 -7.75 -34.28
CA VAL A 74 7.53 -8.14 -35.37
C VAL A 74 8.17 -9.29 -36.13
N GLN A 75 7.41 -10.35 -36.36
CA GLN A 75 7.76 -11.48 -37.20
C GLN A 75 6.70 -11.63 -38.31
N VAL A 76 7.16 -11.89 -39.52
CA VAL A 76 6.30 -12.19 -40.67
C VAL A 76 6.67 -13.56 -41.20
N TRP A 77 5.68 -14.41 -41.36
CA TRP A 77 5.78 -15.78 -41.85
C TRP A 77 4.99 -15.93 -43.15
N SER A 78 5.51 -16.69 -44.11
CA SER A 78 4.72 -17.19 -45.25
C SER A 78 3.63 -18.12 -44.74
N LEU A 79 2.58 -18.34 -45.54
CA LEU A 79 1.63 -19.44 -45.30
C LEU A 79 2.32 -20.81 -45.30
N ASP A 80 3.43 -20.96 -46.02
CA ASP A 80 4.23 -22.18 -46.06
C ASP A 80 5.08 -22.40 -44.79
N GLY A 81 4.96 -21.54 -43.78
CA GLY A 81 5.70 -21.64 -42.52
C GLY A 81 7.15 -21.13 -42.60
N VAL A 82 7.56 -20.53 -43.72
CA VAL A 82 8.89 -19.91 -43.87
C VAL A 82 8.88 -18.50 -43.29
N ARG A 83 9.81 -18.19 -42.36
CA ARG A 83 9.93 -16.84 -41.77
C ARG A 83 10.54 -15.86 -42.78
N MET A 84 9.77 -14.85 -43.17
CA MET A 84 10.15 -13.83 -44.15
C MET A 84 10.82 -12.61 -43.53
N TYR A 85 10.43 -12.22 -42.32
CA TYR A 85 10.96 -11.01 -41.67
C TYR A 85 11.00 -11.13 -40.14
N GLN A 86 11.98 -10.48 -39.51
CA GLN A 86 12.10 -10.34 -38.06
C GLN A 86 12.76 -9.00 -37.71
N SER A 87 12.10 -8.17 -36.90
CA SER A 87 12.63 -6.85 -36.56
C SER A 87 13.86 -6.88 -35.64
N ARG A 88 14.05 -7.96 -34.85
CA ARG A 88 15.23 -8.15 -33.98
C ARG A 88 15.82 -9.56 -34.11
N PRO A 89 16.88 -9.77 -34.91
CA PRO A 89 17.38 -11.12 -35.23
C PRO A 89 17.94 -11.92 -34.04
N HIS A 90 18.36 -11.27 -32.95
CA HIS A 90 18.96 -11.92 -31.77
C HIS A 90 18.00 -12.09 -30.58
N ALA A 91 16.72 -11.75 -30.73
CA ALA A 91 15.76 -11.93 -29.65
C ALA A 91 15.32 -13.41 -29.55
N VAL A 92 15.37 -13.98 -28.34
CA VAL A 92 14.91 -15.34 -28.06
C VAL A 92 13.39 -15.39 -28.01
N LEU A 93 12.78 -15.57 -29.17
CA LEU A 93 11.34 -15.48 -29.39
C LEU A 93 10.69 -16.86 -29.49
N PRO A 94 9.37 -16.93 -29.23
CA PRO A 94 8.57 -18.11 -29.53
C PRO A 94 8.72 -18.52 -31.00
N GLY A 95 9.15 -19.76 -31.26
CA GLY A 95 9.23 -20.31 -32.62
C GLY A 95 7.89 -20.81 -33.16
N VAL A 96 6.81 -20.65 -32.40
CA VAL A 96 5.48 -21.19 -32.72
C VAL A 96 4.54 -20.07 -33.14
N ILE A 97 3.91 -20.26 -34.30
CA ILE A 97 2.87 -19.39 -34.82
C ILE A 97 1.59 -19.64 -34.01
N THR A 98 1.10 -18.62 -33.32
CA THR A 98 -0.16 -18.67 -32.57
C THR A 98 -1.07 -17.55 -33.04
N LEU A 99 -2.28 -17.89 -33.50
CA LEU A 99 -3.28 -16.91 -33.90
C LEU A 99 -4.01 -16.37 -32.66
N GLY A 100 -4.29 -15.07 -32.65
CA GLY A 100 -4.83 -14.36 -31.49
C GLY A 100 -3.77 -14.14 -30.41
N PHE A 101 -4.24 -13.85 -29.19
CA PHE A 101 -3.36 -13.64 -28.05
C PHE A 101 -2.88 -14.96 -27.44
N ALA A 102 -1.58 -15.10 -27.26
CA ALA A 102 -0.99 -16.18 -26.48
C ALA A 102 0.14 -15.65 -25.60
N THR A 103 0.37 -16.30 -24.47
CA THR A 103 1.57 -16.05 -23.66
C THR A 103 2.47 -17.26 -23.78
N VAL A 104 3.68 -17.06 -24.29
CA VAL A 104 4.64 -18.14 -24.53
C VAL A 104 5.90 -17.87 -23.72
N THR A 105 6.32 -18.87 -22.95
CA THR A 105 7.55 -18.82 -22.17
C THR A 105 8.73 -19.32 -22.98
N THR A 106 9.79 -18.52 -23.08
CA THR A 106 11.07 -18.90 -23.70
C THR A 106 12.20 -18.85 -22.66
N SER A 107 13.41 -19.27 -23.02
CA SER A 107 14.59 -19.13 -22.15
C SER A 107 14.97 -17.67 -21.84
N GLY A 108 14.48 -16.73 -22.66
CA GLY A 108 14.62 -15.28 -22.44
C GLY A 108 13.49 -14.66 -21.60
N GLY A 109 12.55 -15.45 -21.07
CA GLY A 109 11.42 -15.00 -20.25
C GLY A 109 10.05 -15.24 -20.90
N ALA A 110 9.00 -14.71 -20.27
CA ALA A 110 7.64 -14.82 -20.79
C ALA A 110 7.35 -13.71 -21.83
N TRP A 111 6.78 -14.10 -22.96
CA TRP A 111 6.41 -13.21 -24.06
C TRP A 111 4.91 -13.25 -24.27
N ARG A 112 4.29 -12.08 -24.40
CA ARG A 112 2.94 -11.95 -24.92
C ARG A 112 3.02 -11.80 -26.43
N VAL A 113 2.32 -12.66 -27.16
CA VAL A 113 2.29 -12.64 -28.62
C VAL A 113 0.87 -12.44 -29.11
N PHE A 114 0.74 -11.74 -30.22
CA PHE A 114 -0.50 -11.63 -30.97
C PHE A 114 -0.23 -11.96 -32.44
N GLY A 115 -0.84 -13.03 -32.93
CA GLY A 115 -0.74 -13.44 -34.32
C GLY A 115 -2.02 -13.18 -35.11
N VAL A 116 -1.87 -12.69 -36.33
CA VAL A 116 -2.98 -12.48 -37.27
C VAL A 116 -2.60 -13.02 -38.65
N GLN A 117 -3.52 -13.78 -39.25
CA GLN A 117 -3.35 -14.32 -40.59
C GLN A 117 -3.94 -13.38 -41.64
N SER A 118 -3.21 -13.14 -42.71
CA SER A 118 -3.66 -12.49 -43.95
C SER A 118 -3.81 -13.53 -45.08
N LEU A 119 -4.20 -13.10 -46.27
CA LEU A 119 -4.43 -13.99 -47.42
C LEU A 119 -3.17 -14.73 -47.89
N THR A 120 -1.99 -14.20 -47.60
CA THR A 120 -0.70 -14.73 -48.10
C THR A 120 0.38 -14.88 -47.04
N LYS A 121 0.12 -14.50 -45.78
CA LYS A 121 1.13 -14.45 -44.71
C LYS A 121 0.51 -14.49 -43.32
N VAL A 122 1.32 -14.78 -42.31
CA VAL A 122 0.98 -14.62 -40.90
C VAL A 122 1.90 -13.58 -40.27
N ILE A 123 1.32 -12.61 -39.58
CA ILE A 123 2.07 -11.59 -38.84
C ILE A 123 1.92 -11.87 -37.37
N GLN A 124 3.04 -11.88 -36.66
CA GLN A 124 3.09 -12.09 -35.24
C GLN A 124 3.86 -10.93 -34.61
N VAL A 125 3.22 -10.27 -33.65
CA VAL A 125 3.87 -9.23 -32.84
C VAL A 125 4.04 -9.79 -31.44
N ALA A 126 5.27 -9.74 -30.94
CA ALA A 126 5.68 -10.29 -29.66
C ALA A 126 6.23 -9.19 -28.76
N GLN A 127 5.89 -9.19 -27.48
CA GLN A 127 6.41 -8.26 -26.49
C GLN A 127 6.77 -9.00 -25.19
N PRO A 128 7.91 -8.70 -24.56
CA PRO A 128 8.29 -9.35 -23.32
C PRO A 128 7.41 -8.85 -22.16
N MET A 129 6.97 -9.78 -21.31
CA MET A 129 6.13 -9.46 -20.14
C MET A 129 6.86 -8.63 -19.08
N SER A 130 8.20 -8.68 -19.08
CA SER A 130 9.05 -7.88 -18.19
C SER A 130 8.89 -6.38 -18.42
N VAL A 131 8.77 -5.95 -19.68
CA VAL A 131 8.60 -4.53 -20.05
C VAL A 131 7.29 -3.99 -19.50
N ARG A 132 6.21 -4.78 -19.59
CA ARG A 132 4.91 -4.41 -19.00
C ARG A 132 5.00 -4.25 -17.49
N ARG A 133 5.65 -5.20 -16.82
CA ARG A 133 5.82 -5.17 -15.37
C ARG A 133 6.66 -3.96 -14.93
N GLN A 134 7.74 -3.66 -15.63
CA GLN A 134 8.60 -2.54 -15.31
C GLN A 134 7.86 -1.20 -15.46
N ARG A 135 7.08 -1.04 -16.52
CA ARG A 135 6.23 0.14 -16.72
C ARG A 135 5.12 0.25 -15.68
N ALA A 136 4.47 -0.87 -15.34
CA ALA A 136 3.46 -0.88 -14.27
C ALA A 136 4.06 -0.49 -12.91
N VAL A 137 5.29 -0.94 -12.60
CA VAL A 137 6.00 -0.53 -11.38
C VAL A 137 6.32 0.97 -11.40
N GLU A 138 6.81 1.49 -12.52
CA GLU A 138 7.14 2.91 -12.68
C GLU A 138 5.91 3.79 -12.45
N LEU A 139 4.79 3.49 -13.12
CA LEU A 139 3.50 4.18 -12.95
C LEU A 139 2.95 4.06 -11.53
N ALA A 140 3.05 2.85 -10.94
CA ALA A 140 2.62 2.64 -9.56
C ALA A 140 3.44 3.48 -8.58
N LEU A 141 4.77 3.54 -8.75
CA LEU A 141 5.65 4.36 -7.90
C LEU A 141 5.37 5.85 -8.04
N GLU A 142 5.11 6.33 -9.25
CA GLU A 142 4.73 7.72 -9.50
C GLU A 142 3.42 8.07 -8.78
N THR A 143 2.45 7.17 -8.82
CA THR A 143 1.17 7.31 -8.10
C THR A 143 1.33 7.19 -6.59
N LEU A 144 2.23 6.33 -6.10
CA LEU A 144 2.45 6.09 -4.67
C LEU A 144 3.23 7.21 -3.98
N LYS A 145 4.08 7.93 -4.72
CA LYS A 145 4.96 8.98 -4.19
C LYS A 145 4.23 10.01 -3.29
N PRO A 146 3.09 10.61 -3.69
CA PRO A 146 2.36 11.52 -2.81
C PRO A 146 1.83 10.83 -1.53
N PHE A 147 1.32 9.60 -1.63
CA PHE A 147 0.83 8.86 -0.46
C PHE A 147 1.96 8.51 0.53
N ALA A 148 3.13 8.12 0.00
CA ALA A 148 4.31 7.85 0.80
C ALA A 148 4.75 9.09 1.61
N LEU A 149 4.54 10.30 1.07
CA LEU A 149 4.80 11.56 1.77
C LEU A 149 3.73 11.88 2.84
N LEU A 150 2.47 11.49 2.60
CA LEU A 150 1.36 11.73 3.54
C LEU A 150 1.41 10.79 4.76
N LEU A 151 1.87 9.55 4.60
CA LEU A 151 1.98 8.56 5.68
C LEU A 151 2.76 9.05 6.91
N PRO A 152 3.99 9.60 6.79
CA PRO A 152 4.71 10.13 7.95
C PRO A 152 4.01 11.34 8.57
N GLY A 153 3.33 12.17 7.77
CA GLY A 153 2.49 13.26 8.28
C GLY A 153 1.35 12.73 9.15
N LEU A 154 0.64 11.70 8.69
CA LEU A 154 -0.41 11.03 9.45
C LEU A 154 0.14 10.38 10.73
N ALA A 155 1.29 9.71 10.66
CA ALA A 155 1.96 9.15 11.82
C ALA A 155 2.32 10.21 12.87
N LEU A 156 2.84 11.37 12.44
CA LEU A 156 3.15 12.49 13.31
C LEU A 156 1.89 13.06 13.97
N LEU A 157 0.80 13.21 13.21
CA LEU A 157 -0.49 13.66 13.73
C LEU A 157 -1.05 12.69 14.77
N ILE A 158 -0.98 11.38 14.52
CA ILE A 158 -1.37 10.35 15.49
C ILE A 158 -0.52 10.45 16.76
N TRP A 159 0.80 10.60 16.62
CA TRP A 159 1.70 10.72 17.76
C TRP A 159 1.38 11.94 18.64
N LEU A 160 1.11 13.09 18.01
CA LEU A 160 0.69 14.32 18.70
C LEU A 160 -0.69 14.18 19.35
N ALA A 161 -1.68 13.61 18.63
CA ALA A 161 -3.04 13.43 19.12
C ALA A 161 -3.10 12.50 20.33
N VAL A 162 -2.46 11.32 20.24
CA VAL A 162 -2.37 10.36 21.37
C VAL A 162 -1.60 10.96 22.54
N GLY A 163 -0.54 11.72 22.25
CA GLY A 163 0.22 12.45 23.27
C GLY A 163 -0.64 13.41 24.08
N ARG A 164 -1.45 14.23 23.40
CA ARG A 164 -2.38 15.17 24.04
C ARG A 164 -3.55 14.48 24.73
N ALA A 165 -4.11 13.43 24.13
CA ALA A 165 -5.25 12.70 24.71
C ALA A 165 -4.91 12.02 26.05
N LEU A 166 -3.66 11.57 26.22
CA LEU A 166 -3.21 10.88 27.45
C LEU A 166 -2.61 11.83 28.49
N GLU A 167 -2.40 13.11 28.16
CA GLU A 167 -1.81 14.09 29.07
C GLU A 167 -2.64 14.31 30.36
N PRO A 168 -3.99 14.47 30.32
CA PRO A 168 -4.80 14.63 31.52
C PRO A 168 -4.69 13.45 32.49
N LEU A 169 -4.58 12.23 31.96
CA LEU A 169 -4.44 11.02 32.77
C LEU A 169 -3.10 10.98 33.50
N GLN A 170 -2.02 11.41 32.84
CA GLN A 170 -0.69 11.53 33.46
C GLN A 170 -0.68 12.60 34.55
N ARG A 171 -1.35 13.74 34.32
CA ARG A 171 -1.52 14.79 35.33
C ARG A 171 -2.30 14.29 36.54
N LEU A 172 -3.43 13.59 36.34
CA LEU A 172 -4.21 13.00 37.43
C LEU A 172 -3.37 11.98 38.24
N THR A 173 -2.63 11.12 37.56
CA THR A 173 -1.74 10.15 38.22
C THR A 173 -0.65 10.84 39.04
N ALA A 174 -0.07 11.92 38.52
CA ALA A 174 0.93 12.71 39.23
C ALA A 174 0.35 13.41 40.47
N LEU A 175 -0.86 13.96 40.37
CA LEU A 175 -1.58 14.56 41.50
C LEU A 175 -1.86 13.55 42.62
N VAL A 176 -2.27 12.32 42.25
CA VAL A 176 -2.49 11.24 43.22
C VAL A 176 -1.17 10.79 43.86
N LYS A 177 -0.10 10.60 43.07
CA LYS A 177 1.22 10.20 43.60
C LYS A 177 1.89 11.24 44.49
N ALA A 178 1.67 12.53 44.23
CA ALA A 178 2.26 13.61 45.01
C ALA A 178 1.60 13.79 46.39
N ARG A 179 0.41 13.20 46.61
CA ARG A 179 -0.28 13.26 47.90
C ARG A 179 0.35 12.30 48.90
N ARG A 180 0.73 12.85 50.05
CA ARG A 180 1.13 12.05 51.22
C ARG A 180 -0.08 11.31 51.77
N VAL A 181 0.16 10.10 52.30
CA VAL A 181 -0.83 9.17 52.89
C VAL A 181 -1.74 9.83 53.94
N ASN A 182 -1.32 10.95 54.54
CA ASN A 182 -2.05 11.63 55.60
C ASN A 182 -2.86 12.87 55.13
N ALA A 183 -2.82 13.24 53.85
CA ALA A 183 -3.55 14.38 53.29
C ALA A 183 -4.82 13.90 52.56
N LEU A 184 -5.90 13.72 53.31
CA LEU A 184 -7.22 13.22 52.87
C LEU A 184 -8.07 14.28 52.13
N GLU A 185 -7.47 15.34 51.60
CA GLU A 185 -8.23 16.38 50.88
C GLU A 185 -8.84 15.82 49.57
N PRO A 186 -9.98 16.29 49.09
CA PRO A 186 -10.52 15.87 47.79
C PRO A 186 -9.59 16.30 46.65
N LEU A 187 -9.56 15.53 45.55
CA LEU A 187 -8.89 15.95 44.31
C LEU A 187 -9.53 17.25 43.81
N PRO A 188 -8.74 18.24 43.36
CA PRO A 188 -9.27 19.51 42.88
C PRO A 188 -10.16 19.29 41.64
N ASP A 189 -11.23 20.07 41.53
CA ASP A 189 -12.13 20.16 40.37
C ASP A 189 -11.39 20.71 39.15
N THR A 190 -10.47 19.91 38.64
CA THR A 190 -9.71 20.20 37.44
C THR A 190 -10.60 19.84 36.25
N PRO A 191 -10.67 20.65 35.18
CA PRO A 191 -11.40 20.27 33.97
C PRO A 191 -10.78 18.98 33.40
N LEU A 192 -11.48 17.86 33.61
CA LEU A 192 -11.12 16.53 33.13
C LEU A 192 -12.02 16.16 31.94
N PRO A 193 -11.47 15.42 30.95
CA PRO A 193 -12.27 14.81 29.88
C PRO A 193 -13.39 13.93 30.45
N ASP A 194 -14.48 13.79 29.69
CA ASP A 194 -15.67 13.06 30.13
C ASP A 194 -15.38 11.59 30.45
N GLU A 195 -14.37 11.00 29.82
CA GLU A 195 -13.94 9.61 30.08
C GLU A 195 -13.18 9.46 31.40
N VAL A 196 -12.52 10.52 31.88
CA VAL A 196 -11.68 10.48 33.10
C VAL A 196 -12.45 10.96 34.33
N ARG A 197 -13.47 11.81 34.14
CA ARG A 197 -14.29 12.38 35.22
C ARG A 197 -14.88 11.34 36.18
N PRO A 198 -15.50 10.22 35.73
CA PRO A 198 -16.09 9.23 36.63
C PRO A 198 -15.07 8.57 37.57
N LEU A 199 -13.84 8.38 37.08
CA LEU A 199 -12.76 7.80 37.87
C LEU A 199 -12.30 8.75 38.98
N ALA A 200 -12.19 10.05 38.68
CA ALA A 200 -11.86 11.06 39.69
C ALA A 200 -12.95 11.17 40.76
N THR A 201 -14.22 11.13 40.36
CA THR A 201 -15.36 11.14 41.30
C THR A 201 -15.35 9.91 42.20
N ALA A 202 -15.19 8.70 41.65
CA ALA A 202 -15.13 7.48 42.46
C ALA A 202 -13.95 7.47 43.45
N LEU A 203 -12.81 8.06 43.07
CA LEU A 203 -11.65 8.19 43.95
C LEU A 203 -11.92 9.17 45.10
N ASN A 204 -12.58 10.30 44.82
CA ASN A 204 -12.99 11.26 45.85
C ASN A 204 -13.99 10.63 46.84
N ASP A 205 -14.97 9.88 46.35
CA ASP A 205 -15.94 9.17 47.21
C ASP A 205 -15.27 8.16 48.14
N LEU A 206 -14.27 7.43 47.64
CA LEU A 206 -13.49 6.49 48.45
C LEU A 206 -12.69 7.21 49.54
N LEU A 207 -12.03 8.32 49.19
CA LEU A 207 -11.28 9.13 50.14
C LEU A 207 -12.19 9.70 51.24
N ALA A 208 -13.39 10.17 50.87
CA ALA A 208 -14.39 10.65 51.83
C ALA A 208 -14.83 9.56 52.81
N ARG A 209 -15.10 8.34 52.32
CA ARG A 209 -15.46 7.19 53.17
C ARG A 209 -14.33 6.79 54.11
N LEU A 210 -13.08 6.81 53.64
CA LEU A 210 -11.90 6.52 54.46
C LEU A 210 -11.72 7.56 55.57
N HIS A 211 -11.88 8.85 55.25
CA HIS A 211 -11.82 9.93 56.23
C HIS A 211 -12.85 9.74 57.34
N ALA A 212 -14.12 9.48 56.97
CA ALA A 212 -15.20 9.26 57.92
C ALA A 212 -15.02 7.97 58.77
N ALA A 213 -14.30 6.97 58.27
CA ALA A 213 -13.95 5.78 59.07
C ALA A 213 -12.87 6.09 60.11
N LEU A 214 -11.83 6.82 59.72
CA LEU A 214 -10.73 7.21 60.61
C LEU A 214 -11.19 8.18 61.70
N GLU A 215 -12.11 9.11 61.40
CA GLU A 215 -12.68 9.99 62.43
C GLU A 215 -13.47 9.20 63.47
N ARG A 216 -14.25 8.19 63.05
CA ARG A 216 -15.00 7.32 63.98
C ARG A 216 -14.06 6.51 64.88
N GLU A 217 -12.98 5.98 64.33
CA GLU A 217 -11.97 5.25 65.11
C GLU A 217 -11.29 6.17 66.14
N ARG A 218 -10.92 7.39 65.73
CA ARG A 218 -10.33 8.39 66.65
C ARG A 218 -11.29 8.79 67.76
N ALA A 219 -12.57 8.97 67.45
CA ALA A 219 -13.59 9.30 68.45
C ALA A 219 -13.77 8.16 69.46
N PHE A 220 -13.80 6.90 69.00
CA PHE A 220 -13.89 5.73 69.88
C PHE A 220 -12.67 5.60 70.81
N MET A 221 -11.46 5.80 70.27
CA MET A 221 -10.23 5.77 71.07
C MET A 221 -10.15 6.91 72.08
N ALA A 222 -10.71 8.08 71.76
CA ALA A 222 -10.80 9.20 72.69
C ALA A 222 -11.78 8.91 73.84
N ASP A 223 -12.91 8.26 73.55
CA ASP A 223 -13.90 7.85 74.55
C ASP A 223 -13.38 6.73 75.47
N ALA A 224 -12.60 5.78 74.93
CA ALA A 224 -12.01 4.69 75.71
C ALA A 224 -10.82 5.12 76.59
N ALA A 225 -10.24 6.29 76.34
CA ALA A 225 -9.15 6.86 77.14
C ALA A 225 -9.65 7.73 78.31
N HIS A 226 -10.97 7.98 78.39
CA HIS A 226 -11.64 8.72 79.46
C HIS A 226 -12.19 7.76 80.52
#